data_AF-A0A1H7HT42-F1
#
_entry.id   AF-A0A1H7HT42-F1
#
_cell.length_a   1.000
_cell.length_b   1.000
_cell.length_c   1.000
_cell.angle_alpha   90.00
_cell.angle_beta   90.00
_cell.angle_gamma   90.00
#
_symmetry.space_group_name_H-M   'P 1'
#
loop_
_entity.id
_entity.type
_entity.pdbx_description
1 polymer ?
#
loop_
_entity_poly.entity_id
_entity_poly.type
_entity_poly.pdbx_seq_one_letter_code
_entity_poly.pdbx_strand_id
1 'polypeptide(L)'
;MEREFPKFRYHPDPIGTGAFEKADEAKVCECCGKETEYYYHSPFYSIDTVECLCPWCIADGSAAKKFDGEFQDAYSCEEIDDGSKLDELIHRTPGYQGWQQEVWLAHCNDYCAFVGYVGMEELEKMGLAESLEDIYRKDAAMFDIDVIRENMENESGLQGYLFRCLHCGKYQLYADCD
;
A
#
# COMPACT_ATOMS: atom_id res chain seq x y z
N MET A 1 -23.50 -13.95 -11.91
CA MET A 1 -23.25 -12.53 -11.58
C MET A 1 -21.81 -12.45 -11.14
N GLU A 2 -20.93 -11.89 -11.98
CA GLU A 2 -19.59 -11.54 -11.55
C GLU A 2 -19.69 -10.51 -10.43
N ARG A 3 -18.94 -10.72 -9.35
CA ARG A 3 -18.89 -9.82 -8.21
C ARG A 3 -17.90 -8.71 -8.56
N GLU A 4 -18.33 -7.44 -8.52
CA GLU A 4 -17.43 -6.30 -8.77
C GLU A 4 -16.24 -6.34 -7.81
N PHE A 5 -15.05 -6.04 -8.33
CA PHE A 5 -13.83 -5.95 -7.52
C PHE A 5 -13.98 -4.83 -6.49
N PRO A 6 -13.64 -5.05 -5.19
CA PRO A 6 -13.79 -4.03 -4.16
C PRO A 6 -12.97 -2.78 -4.43
N LYS A 7 -13.47 -1.64 -3.97
CA LYS A 7 -12.73 -0.38 -4.00
C LYS A 7 -12.11 -0.14 -2.64
N PHE A 8 -10.82 0.13 -2.61
CA PHE A 8 -10.09 0.43 -1.39
C PHE A 8 -9.72 1.91 -1.39
N ARG A 9 -10.06 2.60 -0.31
CA ARG A 9 -9.89 4.04 -0.21
C ARG A 9 -8.41 4.44 -0.20
N TYR A 10 -7.60 3.72 0.56
CA TYR A 10 -6.18 4.03 0.73
C TYR A 10 -5.27 3.26 -0.22
N HIS A 11 -5.78 2.29 -0.99
CA HIS A 11 -5.00 1.59 -2.01
C HIS A 11 -5.85 1.42 -3.28
N PRO A 12 -6.07 2.48 -4.08
CA PRO A 12 -7.11 2.50 -5.11
C PRO A 12 -6.88 1.56 -6.30
N ASP A 13 -5.63 1.21 -6.60
CA ASP A 13 -5.26 0.29 -7.70
C ASP A 13 -4.37 -0.86 -7.21
N PRO A 14 -4.90 -1.76 -6.36
CA PRO A 14 -4.09 -2.80 -5.73
C PRO A 14 -3.76 -3.94 -6.69
N ILE A 15 -4.34 -3.97 -7.90
CA ILE A 15 -3.94 -4.90 -8.96
C ILE A 15 -2.75 -4.32 -9.72
N GLY A 16 -2.79 -3.03 -10.09
CA GLY A 16 -1.69 -2.37 -10.81
C GLY A 16 -0.40 -2.30 -10.00
N THR A 17 -0.49 -2.24 -8.66
CA THR A 17 0.65 -2.31 -7.74
C THR A 17 1.08 -3.74 -7.38
N GLY A 18 0.39 -4.77 -7.89
CA GLY A 18 0.72 -6.17 -7.60
C GLY A 18 0.33 -6.66 -6.21
N ALA A 19 -0.40 -5.88 -5.39
CA ALA A 19 -0.91 -6.37 -4.11
C ALA A 19 -1.95 -7.49 -4.27
N PHE A 20 -2.69 -7.47 -5.37
CA PHE A 20 -3.46 -8.60 -5.87
C PHE A 20 -2.95 -9.05 -7.23
N GLU A 21 -2.85 -10.36 -7.38
CA GLU A 21 -2.57 -10.98 -8.65
C GLU A 21 -3.80 -11.74 -9.17
N LYS A 22 -3.97 -11.73 -10.49
CA LYS A 22 -4.95 -12.60 -11.14
C LYS A 22 -4.36 -14.00 -11.27
N ALA A 23 -5.03 -15.00 -10.70
CA ALA A 23 -4.59 -16.37 -10.78
C ALA A 23 -4.84 -16.96 -12.19
N ASP A 24 -3.93 -17.83 -12.63
CA ASP A 24 -4.10 -18.63 -13.86
C ASP A 24 -5.28 -19.61 -13.73
N GLU A 25 -5.45 -20.18 -12.54
CA GLU A 25 -6.56 -21.04 -12.16
C GLU A 25 -7.21 -20.52 -10.87
N ALA A 26 -8.54 -20.65 -10.76
CA ALA A 26 -9.27 -20.18 -9.58
C ALA A 26 -8.73 -20.83 -8.29
N LYS A 27 -8.38 -19.99 -7.32
CA LYS A 27 -7.90 -20.43 -6.01
C LYS A 27 -9.03 -20.41 -4.99
N VAL A 28 -8.90 -21.15 -3.89
CA VAL A 28 -9.87 -21.12 -2.78
C VAL A 28 -9.39 -20.14 -1.72
N CYS A 29 -10.23 -19.17 -1.37
CA CYS A 29 -9.94 -18.22 -0.30
C CYS A 29 -10.00 -18.92 1.06
N GLU A 30 -8.92 -18.83 1.84
CA GLU A 30 -8.82 -19.46 3.15
C GLU A 30 -9.70 -18.78 4.21
N CYS A 31 -10.14 -17.54 3.98
CA CYS A 31 -11.12 -16.87 4.83
C CYS A 31 -12.54 -17.47 4.66
N CYS A 32 -13.10 -17.35 3.45
CA CYS A 32 -14.51 -17.63 3.19
C CYS A 32 -14.80 -18.98 2.52
N GLY A 33 -13.77 -19.73 2.09
CA GLY A 33 -13.89 -21.02 1.41
C GLY A 33 -14.45 -20.93 -0.02
N LYS A 34 -14.57 -19.74 -0.60
CA LYS A 34 -15.06 -19.53 -1.97
C LYS A 34 -13.91 -19.45 -2.97
N GLU A 35 -14.19 -19.84 -4.21
CA GLU A 35 -13.27 -19.63 -5.33
C GLU A 35 -13.07 -18.14 -5.62
N THR A 36 -11.85 -17.78 -6.01
CA THR A 36 -11.45 -16.43 -6.38
C THR A 36 -10.47 -16.47 -7.53
N GLU A 37 -10.61 -15.52 -8.47
CA GLU A 37 -9.66 -15.30 -9.56
C GLU A 37 -8.56 -14.30 -9.17
N TYR A 38 -8.73 -13.61 -8.04
CA TYR A 38 -7.75 -12.68 -7.49
C TYR A 38 -7.33 -13.11 -6.09
N TYR A 39 -6.02 -13.14 -5.84
CA TYR A 39 -5.47 -13.47 -4.53
C TYR A 39 -4.47 -12.42 -4.08
N TYR A 40 -4.46 -12.16 -2.78
CA TYR A 40 -3.56 -11.20 -2.14
C TYR A 40 -2.13 -11.76 -2.07
N HIS A 41 -1.14 -10.92 -2.38
CA HIS A 41 0.28 -11.30 -2.44
C HIS A 41 1.19 -10.31 -1.67
N SER A 42 0.61 -9.36 -0.94
CA SER A 42 1.34 -8.38 -0.13
C SER A 42 1.35 -8.75 1.37
N PRO A 43 1.97 -7.96 2.26
CA PRO A 43 2.12 -8.32 3.67
C PRO A 43 0.78 -8.58 4.38
N PHE A 44 0.76 -9.65 5.17
CA PHE A 44 -0.31 -9.94 6.11
C PHE A 44 0.31 -10.45 7.40
N TYR A 45 0.25 -9.64 8.45
CA TYR A 45 0.83 -9.93 9.75
C TYR A 45 -0.20 -10.70 10.58
N SER A 46 -0.06 -12.02 10.63
CA SER A 46 -0.87 -12.92 11.44
C SER A 46 -0.02 -14.02 12.07
N ILE A 47 -0.55 -14.67 13.11
CA ILE A 47 0.08 -15.86 13.70
C ILE A 47 0.05 -17.03 12.71
N ASP A 48 -1.08 -17.19 12.03
CA ASP A 48 -1.25 -18.21 11.00
C ASP A 48 -0.55 -17.79 9.70
N THR A 49 0.02 -18.75 8.99
CA THR A 49 0.46 -18.56 7.60
C THR A 49 -0.75 -18.68 6.68
N VAL A 50 -1.06 -17.61 5.95
CA VAL A 50 -2.20 -17.55 5.01
C VAL A 50 -1.66 -17.29 3.61
N GLU A 51 -1.99 -18.16 2.67
CA GLU A 51 -1.50 -18.14 1.29
C GLU A 51 -2.51 -17.53 0.31
N CYS A 52 -3.80 -17.58 0.61
CA CYS A 52 -4.85 -17.13 -0.31
C CYS A 52 -5.99 -16.38 0.38
N LEU A 53 -5.98 -15.06 0.22
CA LEU A 53 -7.09 -14.18 0.59
C LEU A 53 -7.71 -13.54 -0.64
N CYS A 54 -9.03 -13.64 -0.77
CA CYS A 54 -9.76 -12.92 -1.82
C CYS A 54 -9.96 -11.45 -1.44
N PRO A 55 -10.03 -10.54 -2.43
CA PRO A 55 -10.12 -9.10 -2.18
C PRO A 55 -11.35 -8.72 -1.37
N TRP A 56 -12.43 -9.48 -1.47
CA TRP A 56 -13.66 -9.18 -0.76
C TRP A 56 -13.58 -9.44 0.74
N CYS A 57 -12.83 -10.46 1.18
CA CYS A 57 -12.64 -10.73 2.60
C CYS A 57 -11.71 -9.71 3.26
N ILE A 58 -10.82 -9.11 2.47
CA ILE A 58 -10.03 -7.96 2.90
C ILE A 58 -10.97 -6.75 3.04
N ALA A 59 -11.71 -6.42 1.98
CA ALA A 59 -12.58 -5.23 1.97
C ALA A 59 -13.67 -5.21 3.08
N ASP A 60 -14.23 -6.36 3.43
CA ASP A 60 -15.24 -6.46 4.50
C ASP A 60 -14.65 -6.71 5.91
N GLY A 61 -13.32 -6.87 6.01
CA GLY A 61 -12.61 -7.11 7.26
C GLY A 61 -12.73 -8.52 7.81
N SER A 62 -13.38 -9.45 7.10
CA SER A 62 -13.53 -10.84 7.56
C SER A 62 -12.19 -11.58 7.62
N ALA A 63 -11.25 -11.29 6.71
CA ALA A 63 -9.92 -11.89 6.72
C ALA A 63 -9.14 -11.49 7.98
N ALA A 64 -8.97 -10.18 8.21
CA ALA A 64 -8.32 -9.65 9.40
C ALA A 64 -8.93 -10.22 10.69
N LYS A 65 -10.27 -10.20 10.80
CA LYS A 65 -10.99 -10.73 11.95
C LYS A 65 -10.78 -12.24 12.17
N LYS A 66 -10.72 -13.03 11.09
CA LYS A 66 -10.62 -14.49 11.20
C LYS A 66 -9.24 -14.92 11.69
N PHE A 67 -8.20 -14.26 11.19
CA PHE A 67 -6.81 -14.63 11.43
C PHE A 67 -6.12 -13.75 12.48
N ASP A 68 -6.86 -12.84 13.12
CA ASP A 68 -6.33 -11.86 14.08
C ASP A 68 -5.11 -11.14 13.50
N GLY A 69 -5.27 -10.64 12.26
CA GLY A 69 -4.15 -10.15 11.46
C GLY A 69 -4.39 -8.80 10.82
N GLU A 70 -3.28 -8.16 10.45
CA GLU A 70 -3.22 -6.80 9.93
C GLU A 70 -2.53 -6.80 8.56
N PHE A 71 -3.02 -5.99 7.62
CA PHE A 71 -2.43 -5.81 6.28
C PHE A 71 -1.36 -4.72 6.24
N GLN A 72 -1.23 -3.98 7.33
CA GLN A 72 -0.26 -2.91 7.54
C GLN A 72 0.02 -2.83 9.04
N ASP A 73 1.28 -2.73 9.43
CA ASP A 73 1.63 -2.51 10.84
C ASP A 73 1.11 -1.15 11.32
N ALA A 74 0.25 -1.17 12.34
CA ALA A 74 -0.33 0.03 12.93
C ALA A 74 0.74 0.98 13.51
N TYR A 75 1.86 0.47 14.01
CA TYR A 75 2.95 1.30 14.54
C TYR A 75 3.77 2.00 13.45
N SER A 76 3.64 1.54 12.21
CA SER A 76 4.31 2.10 11.05
C SER A 76 3.36 3.00 10.23
N CYS A 77 2.21 3.37 10.79
CA CYS A 77 1.30 4.36 10.22
C CYS A 77 1.51 5.72 10.88
N GLU A 78 1.47 6.81 10.10
CA GLU A 78 1.51 8.16 10.68
C GLU A 78 0.28 8.46 11.54
N GLU A 79 0.50 9.11 12.69
CA GLU A 79 -0.58 9.42 13.63
C GLU A 79 -1.62 10.38 13.03
N ILE A 80 -2.89 10.04 13.21
CA ILE A 80 -4.05 10.88 12.89
C ILE A 80 -5.07 10.82 14.04
N ASP A 81 -6.00 11.78 14.09
CA ASP A 81 -6.96 11.87 15.19
C ASP A 81 -8.05 10.77 15.15
N ASP A 82 -8.32 10.21 13.97
CA ASP A 82 -9.45 9.32 13.72
C ASP A 82 -9.04 7.84 13.69
N GLY A 83 -9.14 7.17 14.84
CA GLY A 83 -8.83 5.74 14.98
C GLY A 83 -9.68 4.82 14.10
N SER A 84 -10.86 5.25 13.62
CA SER A 84 -11.67 4.43 12.71
C SER A 84 -11.06 4.32 11.32
N LYS A 85 -10.27 5.33 10.91
CA LYS A 85 -9.52 5.30 9.66
C LYS A 85 -8.28 4.42 9.77
N LEU A 86 -7.65 4.35 10.95
CA LEU A 86 -6.58 3.41 11.21
C LEU A 86 -7.10 1.97 11.12
N ASP A 87 -8.25 1.68 11.74
CA ASP A 87 -8.91 0.38 11.61
C ASP A 87 -9.24 0.02 10.14
N GLU A 88 -9.79 0.96 9.36
CA GLU A 88 -10.02 0.75 7.93
C GLU A 88 -8.72 0.45 7.16
N LEU A 89 -7.65 1.16 7.49
CA LEU A 89 -6.35 0.98 6.86
C LEU A 89 -5.80 -0.42 7.16
N ILE A 90 -5.59 -0.76 8.42
CA ILE A 90 -4.86 -1.97 8.79
C ILE A 90 -5.68 -3.26 8.63
N HIS A 91 -7.02 -3.19 8.73
CA HIS A 91 -7.87 -4.40 8.66
C HIS A 91 -8.63 -4.56 7.35
N ARG A 92 -8.79 -3.48 6.57
CA ARG A 92 -9.67 -3.48 5.39
C ARG A 92 -9.04 -2.93 4.12
N THR A 93 -7.75 -2.56 4.15
CA THR A 93 -7.01 -2.09 2.98
C THR A 93 -5.86 -3.06 2.70
N PRO A 94 -5.64 -3.48 1.43
CA PRO A 94 -4.44 -4.24 1.08
C PRO A 94 -3.20 -3.40 1.35
N GLY A 95 -2.18 -4.01 1.95
CA GLY A 95 -0.86 -3.43 2.12
C GLY A 95 -0.14 -3.17 0.80
N TYR A 96 1.07 -2.64 0.89
CA TYR A 96 2.06 -2.66 -0.19
C TYR A 96 3.31 -3.37 0.32
N GLN A 97 4.28 -3.65 -0.55
CA GLN A 97 5.52 -4.32 -0.16
C GLN A 97 6.69 -3.33 -0.15
N GLY A 98 7.34 -3.17 0.99
CA GLY A 98 8.55 -2.38 1.18
C GLY A 98 9.83 -3.22 1.06
N TRP A 99 11.00 -2.58 0.94
CA TRP A 99 12.26 -3.25 1.26
C TRP A 99 12.43 -3.40 2.77
N GLN A 100 12.03 -2.36 3.50
CA GLN A 100 11.96 -2.36 4.95
C GLN A 100 10.49 -2.41 5.41
N GLN A 101 10.27 -2.27 6.73
CA GLN A 101 8.93 -2.14 7.28
C GLN A 101 8.19 -0.99 6.59
N GLU A 102 7.03 -1.31 6.02
CA GLU A 102 6.22 -0.39 5.26
C GLU A 102 5.70 0.75 6.14
N VAL A 103 5.80 1.98 5.63
CA VAL A 103 5.36 3.19 6.31
C VAL A 103 4.15 3.79 5.58
N TRP A 104 3.03 3.93 6.28
CA TRP A 104 1.83 4.54 5.68
C TRP A 104 1.73 6.03 6.01
N LEU A 105 1.87 6.86 4.97
CA LEU A 105 1.88 8.32 5.11
C LEU A 105 0.47 8.91 5.30
N ALA A 106 0.37 9.97 6.08
CA ALA A 106 -0.82 10.77 6.30
C ALA A 106 -0.61 12.22 5.84
N HIS A 107 -1.70 12.88 5.48
CA HIS A 107 -1.71 14.31 5.16
C HIS A 107 -3.13 14.85 5.29
N CYS A 108 -3.28 16.09 5.79
CA CYS A 108 -4.59 16.67 6.11
C CYS A 108 -5.42 15.82 7.11
N ASN A 109 -4.77 15.23 8.12
CA ASN A 109 -5.42 14.42 9.17
C ASN A 109 -6.21 13.21 8.61
N ASP A 110 -5.63 12.58 7.59
CA ASP A 110 -6.15 11.40 6.92
C ASP A 110 -5.00 10.63 6.26
N TYR A 111 -5.16 9.33 6.08
CA TYR A 111 -4.16 8.54 5.36
C TYR A 111 -4.18 8.89 3.88
N CYS A 112 -3.00 8.95 3.29
CA CYS A 112 -2.86 9.11 1.86
C CYS A 112 -3.19 7.79 1.15
N ALA A 113 -3.67 7.89 -0.08
CA ALA A 113 -3.80 6.73 -0.94
C ALA A 113 -2.45 6.33 -1.53
N PHE A 114 -2.04 5.08 -1.36
CA PHE A 114 -0.89 4.52 -2.05
C PHE A 114 -1.16 4.45 -3.55
N VAL A 115 -0.26 5.05 -4.32
CA VAL A 115 -0.34 5.19 -5.78
C VAL A 115 0.48 4.10 -6.45
N GLY A 116 1.65 3.79 -5.90
CA GLY A 116 2.53 2.74 -6.41
C GLY A 116 4.01 3.00 -6.16
N TYR A 117 4.80 2.09 -6.68
CA TYR A 117 6.26 2.12 -6.68
C TYR A 117 6.78 3.04 -7.78
N VAL A 118 7.76 3.89 -7.46
CA VAL A 118 8.30 4.90 -8.39
C VAL A 118 9.82 5.04 -8.26
N GLY A 119 10.49 5.25 -9.39
CA GLY A 119 11.80 5.86 -9.47
C GLY A 119 11.71 7.30 -9.98
N MET A 120 12.86 7.92 -10.20
CA MET A 120 12.90 9.27 -10.80
C MET A 120 12.27 9.31 -12.19
N GLU A 121 12.41 8.25 -13.00
CA GLU A 121 11.81 8.17 -14.33
C GLU A 121 10.27 8.25 -14.30
N GLU A 122 9.62 7.55 -13.36
CA GLU A 122 8.16 7.63 -13.17
C GLU A 122 7.75 9.03 -12.73
N LEU A 123 8.49 9.63 -11.79
CA LEU A 123 8.20 11.00 -11.33
C LEU A 123 8.34 12.02 -12.47
N GLU A 124 9.32 11.86 -13.36
CA GLU A 124 9.46 12.69 -14.56
C GLU A 124 8.27 12.54 -15.50
N LYS A 125 7.85 11.30 -15.80
CA LYS A 125 6.66 11.02 -16.64
C LYS A 125 5.38 11.59 -16.05
N MET A 126 5.28 11.64 -14.72
CA MET A 126 4.16 12.23 -13.99
C MET A 126 4.25 13.75 -13.84
N GLY A 127 5.36 14.38 -14.24
CA GLY A 127 5.59 15.82 -14.07
C GLY A 127 5.84 16.24 -12.61
N LEU A 128 6.33 15.32 -11.78
CA LEU A 128 6.57 15.53 -10.34
C LEU A 128 8.05 15.74 -10.00
N ALA A 129 8.98 15.49 -10.93
CA ALA A 129 10.42 15.58 -10.67
C ALA A 129 10.87 16.98 -10.17
N GLU A 130 10.28 18.06 -10.69
CA GLU A 130 10.58 19.44 -10.24
C GLU A 130 9.98 19.77 -8.87
N SER A 131 9.02 18.97 -8.39
CA SER A 131 8.36 19.13 -7.09
C SER A 131 8.88 18.11 -6.07
N LEU A 132 10.00 17.44 -6.34
CA LEU A 132 10.55 16.39 -5.47
C LEU A 132 10.74 16.89 -4.04
N GLU A 133 11.33 18.09 -3.87
CA GLU A 133 11.51 18.78 -2.59
C GLU A 133 10.21 18.95 -1.81
N ASP A 134 9.10 19.19 -2.51
CA ASP A 134 7.82 19.49 -1.89
C ASP A 134 7.06 18.23 -1.49
N ILE A 135 7.28 17.11 -2.18
CA ILE A 135 6.58 15.85 -1.96
C ILE A 135 7.38 14.87 -1.10
N TYR A 136 8.71 14.99 -1.07
CA TYR A 136 9.58 14.06 -0.34
C TYR A 136 9.47 14.22 1.17
N ARG A 137 9.10 13.13 1.85
CA ARG A 137 8.94 13.04 3.30
C ARG A 137 10.26 12.68 3.97
N LYS A 138 11.14 13.67 4.10
CA LYS A 138 12.43 13.50 4.80
C LYS A 138 12.30 13.09 6.27
N ASP A 139 11.17 13.37 6.89
CA ASP A 139 10.85 12.95 8.26
C ASP A 139 10.50 11.46 8.37
N ALA A 140 10.03 10.86 7.27
CA ALA A 140 9.76 9.43 7.18
C ALA A 140 10.92 8.63 6.55
N ALA A 141 11.69 9.24 5.63
CA ALA A 141 12.76 8.60 4.88
C ALA A 141 14.16 8.89 5.45
N MET A 142 15.10 7.95 5.27
CA MET A 142 16.46 8.06 5.83
C MET A 142 17.48 8.78 4.94
N PHE A 143 17.14 9.09 3.68
CA PHE A 143 18.09 9.59 2.69
C PHE A 143 17.97 11.10 2.47
N ASP A 144 19.10 11.73 2.14
CA ASP A 144 19.08 13.10 1.64
C ASP A 144 18.48 13.15 0.23
N ILE A 145 17.84 14.27 -0.10
CA ILE A 145 17.12 14.42 -1.37
C ILE A 145 18.03 14.27 -2.60
N ASP A 146 19.30 14.65 -2.50
CA ASP A 146 20.25 14.47 -3.59
C ASP A 146 20.53 12.99 -3.87
N VAL A 147 20.55 12.15 -2.83
CA VAL A 147 20.67 10.69 -2.98
C VAL A 147 19.44 10.13 -3.68
N ILE A 148 18.24 10.57 -3.27
CA ILE A 148 16.98 10.19 -3.93
C ILE A 148 17.00 10.56 -5.41
N ARG A 149 17.37 11.81 -5.71
CA ARG A 149 17.40 12.32 -7.09
C ARG A 149 18.36 11.54 -7.98
N GLU A 150 19.51 11.13 -7.44
CA GLU A 150 20.55 10.48 -8.24
C GLU A 150 20.38 8.96 -8.33
N ASN A 151 19.76 8.32 -7.33
CA ASN A 151 19.83 6.86 -7.17
C ASN A 151 18.46 6.17 -7.04
N MET A 152 17.34 6.90 -6.88
CA MET A 152 16.03 6.26 -6.72
C MET A 152 15.52 5.74 -8.07
N GLU A 153 15.39 4.42 -8.15
CA GLU A 153 14.98 3.69 -9.34
C GLU A 153 13.96 2.61 -8.95
N ASN A 154 12.92 2.47 -9.77
CA ASN A 154 11.88 1.48 -9.52
C ASN A 154 12.45 0.06 -9.69
N GLU A 155 12.06 -0.86 -8.81
CA GLU A 155 12.58 -2.24 -8.76
C GLU A 155 14.11 -2.33 -8.55
N SER A 156 14.69 -1.30 -7.92
CA SER A 156 16.10 -1.25 -7.54
C SER A 156 16.29 -1.27 -6.01
N GLY A 157 17.56 -1.28 -5.57
CA GLY A 157 17.90 -1.20 -4.14
C GLY A 157 17.53 0.12 -3.45
N LEU A 158 17.14 1.18 -4.17
CA LEU A 158 16.56 2.41 -3.59
C LEU A 158 15.21 2.69 -4.24
N GLN A 159 14.14 2.35 -3.54
CA GLN A 159 12.77 2.36 -4.06
C GLN A 159 11.97 3.54 -3.50
N GLY A 160 11.23 4.23 -4.37
CA GLY A 160 10.23 5.21 -3.96
C GLY A 160 8.83 4.62 -3.84
N TYR A 161 8.07 5.09 -2.86
CA TYR A 161 6.68 4.77 -2.58
C TYR A 161 5.86 6.05 -2.65
N LEU A 162 5.02 6.17 -3.68
CA LEU A 162 4.25 7.38 -3.92
C LEU A 162 2.86 7.26 -3.30
N PHE A 163 2.46 8.30 -2.59
CA PHE A 163 1.15 8.45 -1.97
C PHE A 163 0.48 9.73 -2.45
N ARG A 164 -0.85 9.78 -2.38
CA ARG A 164 -1.66 10.96 -2.74
C ARG A 164 -2.66 11.29 -1.65
N CYS A 165 -2.62 12.53 -1.16
CA CYS A 165 -3.60 13.00 -0.18
C CYS A 165 -5.01 13.00 -0.79
N LEU A 166 -5.96 12.39 -0.09
CA LEU A 166 -7.36 12.30 -0.52
C LEU A 166 -8.13 13.62 -0.46
N HIS A 167 -7.60 14.63 0.25
CA HIS A 167 -8.26 15.92 0.45
C HIS A 167 -7.75 17.00 -0.51
N CYS A 168 -6.44 17.21 -0.55
CA CYS A 168 -5.84 18.26 -1.38
C CYS A 168 -5.21 17.74 -2.68
N GLY A 169 -5.08 16.42 -2.85
CA GLY A 169 -4.47 15.81 -4.03
C GLY A 169 -2.95 15.92 -4.10
N LYS A 170 -2.29 16.53 -3.10
CA LYS A 170 -0.83 16.64 -3.03
C LYS A 170 -0.21 15.25 -2.87
N TYR A 171 0.86 15.00 -3.61
CA TYR A 171 1.65 13.78 -3.48
C TYR A 171 2.58 13.83 -2.26
N GLN A 172 2.83 12.67 -1.68
CA GLN A 172 3.80 12.44 -0.61
C GLN A 172 4.67 11.26 -1.04
N LEU A 173 5.98 11.39 -0.92
CA LEU A 173 6.95 10.39 -1.35
C LEU A 173 7.77 9.92 -0.16
N TYR A 174 7.77 8.62 0.06
CA TYR A 174 8.68 7.91 0.97
C TYR A 174 9.64 7.06 0.15
N ALA A 175 10.83 6.77 0.67
CA ALA A 175 11.79 5.89 0.02
C ALA A 175 12.62 5.11 1.04
N ASP A 176 12.93 3.86 0.73
CA ASP A 176 13.79 2.98 1.52
C ASP A 176 14.75 2.17 0.64
N CYS A 177 15.62 1.38 1.28
CA CYS A 177 16.59 0.53 0.60
C CYS A 177 16.64 -0.89 1.17
N ASP A 178 17.15 -1.82 0.37
CA ASP A 178 17.38 -3.24 0.71
C ASP A 178 18.53 -3.51 1.71
#